data_AF-A0A7Y5UV50-F1
#
_entry.id   AF-A0A7Y5UV50-F1
#
_cell.length_a   1.000
_cell.length_b   1.000
_cell.length_c   1.000
_cell.angle_alpha   90.00
_cell.angle_beta   90.00
_cell.angle_gamma   90.00
#
_symmetry.space_group_name_H-M   'P 1'
#
loop_
_entity.id
_entity.type
_entity.pdbx_description
1 polymer ?
#
loop_
_entity_poly.entity_id
_entity_poly.type
_entity_poly.pdbx_seq_one_letter_code
_entity_poly.pdbx_strand_id
1 'polypeptide(L)'
;MRSKADIARELARTHAGLDPAITLIVRLVADREDHGDEPVKLLEVNPATFASGIIPIAFAADREVPYPSLVVEVTDTEYDQIRRGELKLPTGWRLGDQLYSAA
;
A
#
# COMPACT_ATOMS: atom_id res chain seq x y z
N MET A 1 16.84 14.50 1.12
CA MET A 1 15.92 13.67 0.31
C MET A 1 15.02 12.92 1.27
N ARG A 2 13.69 12.94 1.06
CA ARG A 2 12.75 12.20 1.94
C ARG A 2 12.99 10.69 1.79
N SER A 3 12.91 9.93 2.88
CA SER A 3 13.05 8.47 2.79
C SER A 3 11.79 7.83 2.19
N LYS A 4 11.88 6.59 1.71
CA LYS A 4 10.69 5.84 1.26
C LYS A 4 9.65 5.66 2.37
N ALA A 5 10.11 5.52 3.62
CA ALA A 5 9.21 5.43 4.76
C ALA A 5 8.46 6.75 5.02
N ASP A 6 9.12 7.89 4.83
CA ASP A 6 8.47 9.20 4.97
C ASP A 6 7.43 9.41 3.87
N ILE A 7 7.78 9.06 2.63
CA ILE A 7 6.88 9.12 1.49
C ILE A 7 5.68 8.17 1.67
N ALA A 8 5.90 6.95 2.16
CA ALA A 8 4.81 6.01 2.44
C ALA A 8 3.79 6.59 3.43
N ARG A 9 4.26 7.21 4.52
CA ARG A 9 3.39 7.86 5.51
C ARG A 9 2.62 9.05 4.93
N GLU A 10 3.25 9.81 4.06
CA GLU A 10 2.61 10.95 3.40
C GLU A 10 1.55 10.52 2.42
N LEU A 11 1.86 9.55 1.55
CA LEU A 11 0.89 8.95 0.64
C LEU A 11 -0.30 8.37 1.41
N ALA A 12 -0.05 7.60 2.48
CA ALA A 12 -1.11 7.05 3.31
C ALA A 12 -2.02 8.14 3.91
N ARG A 13 -1.45 9.24 4.42
CA ARG A 13 -2.24 10.37 4.92
C ARG A 13 -3.07 11.03 3.83
N THR A 14 -2.49 11.22 2.64
CA THR A 14 -3.19 11.82 1.50
C THR A 14 -4.35 10.93 1.04
N HIS A 15 -4.12 9.63 0.89
CA HIS A 15 -5.13 8.68 0.43
C HIS A 15 -6.29 8.58 1.42
N ALA A 16 -6.01 8.38 2.72
CA ALA A 16 -7.05 8.36 3.75
C ALA A 16 -7.82 9.69 3.89
N GLY A 17 -7.19 10.82 3.51
CA GLY A 17 -7.86 12.13 3.49
C GLY A 17 -8.74 12.36 2.24
N LEU A 18 -8.43 11.71 1.12
CA LEU A 18 -9.16 11.83 -0.14
C LEU A 18 -10.31 10.83 -0.24
N ASP A 19 -10.13 9.62 0.28
CA ASP A 19 -11.17 8.59 0.31
C ASP A 19 -11.51 8.18 1.76
N PRO A 20 -12.62 8.71 2.31
CA PRO A 20 -13.10 8.35 3.64
C PRO A 20 -13.54 6.89 3.80
N ALA A 21 -13.72 6.14 2.71
CA ALA A 21 -14.08 4.73 2.77
C ALA A 21 -12.89 3.85 3.13
N ILE A 22 -11.64 4.30 2.92
CA ILE A 22 -10.44 3.56 3.33
C ILE A 22 -10.45 3.40 4.85
N THR A 23 -10.42 2.14 5.32
CA THR A 23 -10.45 1.81 6.76
C THR A 23 -9.07 1.49 7.31
N LEU A 24 -8.13 1.08 6.48
CA LEU A 24 -6.77 0.70 6.88
C LEU A 24 -5.79 0.92 5.73
N ILE A 25 -4.60 1.43 6.03
CA ILE A 25 -3.48 1.45 5.08
C ILE A 25 -2.26 0.79 5.72
N VAL A 26 -1.71 -0.21 5.04
CA VAL A 26 -0.52 -0.95 5.44
C VAL A 26 0.57 -0.75 4.40
N ARG A 27 1.81 -0.51 4.83
CA ARG A 27 2.97 -0.52 3.92
C ARG A 27 3.27 -1.95 3.48
N LEU A 28 3.44 -2.17 2.19
CA LEU A 28 4.04 -3.40 1.67
C LEU A 28 5.55 -3.22 1.54
N VAL A 29 6.31 -4.21 2.00
CA VAL A 29 7.78 -4.20 1.96
C VAL A 29 8.27 -5.36 1.10
N ALA A 30 9.23 -5.09 0.22
CA ALA A 30 9.89 -6.12 -0.57
C ALA A 30 11.23 -6.56 0.07
N ASP A 31 11.75 -7.72 -0.33
CA ASP A 31 13.10 -8.16 0.07
C ASP A 31 14.19 -7.14 -0.33
N ARG A 32 13.97 -6.42 -1.44
CA ARG A 32 14.89 -5.42 -2.00
C ARG A 32 14.46 -3.97 -1.75
N GLU A 33 13.75 -3.71 -0.65
CA GLU A 33 13.10 -2.42 -0.35
C GLU A 33 14.03 -1.19 -0.46
N ASP A 34 15.31 -1.34 -0.14
CA ASP A 34 16.29 -0.25 -0.15
C ASP A 34 16.82 0.10 -1.55
N HIS A 35 16.51 -0.70 -2.59
CA HIS A 35 16.95 -0.40 -3.96
C HIS A 35 16.21 0.81 -4.54
N GLY A 36 16.92 1.72 -5.22
CA GLY A 36 16.35 2.99 -5.69
C GLY A 36 15.20 2.87 -6.70
N ASP A 37 15.13 1.76 -7.44
CA ASP A 37 14.08 1.44 -8.41
C ASP A 37 12.86 0.73 -7.80
N GLU A 38 12.97 0.24 -6.56
CA GLU A 38 11.87 -0.41 -5.87
C GLU A 38 10.81 0.63 -5.45
N PRO A 39 9.53 0.47 -5.84
CA PRO A 39 8.52 1.48 -5.54
C PRO A 39 8.15 1.55 -4.06
N VAL A 40 7.61 2.68 -3.62
CA VAL A 40 6.87 2.77 -2.35
C VAL A 40 5.53 2.08 -2.54
N LYS A 41 5.19 1.10 -1.70
CA LYS A 41 4.01 0.26 -1.89
C LYS A 41 3.04 0.39 -0.73
N LEU A 42 1.77 0.67 -1.03
CA LEU A 42 0.67 0.70 -0.07
C LEU A 42 -0.34 -0.40 -0.38
N LEU A 43 -0.89 -1.00 0.68
CA LEU A 43 -2.08 -1.82 0.64
C LEU A 43 -3.19 -1.08 1.37
N GLU A 44 -4.28 -0.82 0.68
CA GLU A 44 -5.43 -0.04 1.16
C GLU A 44 -6.60 -0.99 1.31
N VAL A 45 -7.15 -1.06 2.52
CA VAL A 45 -8.40 -1.77 2.78
C VAL A 45 -9.53 -0.77 2.63
N ASN A 46 -10.40 -1.03 1.65
CA ASN A 46 -11.53 -0.18 1.33
C ASN A 46 -12.79 -1.05 1.16
N PRO A 47 -13.76 -1.00 2.08
CA PRO A 47 -15.01 -1.75 1.96
C PRO A 47 -15.87 -1.31 0.78
N ALA A 48 -15.64 -0.10 0.23
CA ALA A 48 -16.36 0.41 -0.93
C ALA A 48 -15.76 -0.02 -2.28
N THR A 49 -14.59 -0.67 -2.28
CA THR A 49 -13.97 -1.21 -3.51
C THR A 49 -14.56 -2.56 -3.92
N PHE A 50 -14.24 -3.01 -5.12
CA PHE A 50 -14.60 -4.34 -5.60
C PHE A 50 -13.49 -5.34 -5.34
N ALA A 51 -13.85 -6.55 -4.91
CA ALA A 51 -12.90 -7.65 -4.77
C ALA A 51 -12.25 -7.95 -6.15
N SER A 52 -10.93 -7.86 -6.20
CA SER A 52 -10.14 -7.96 -7.43
C SER A 52 -8.86 -8.80 -7.28
N GLY A 53 -8.58 -9.29 -6.07
CA GLY A 53 -7.31 -9.90 -5.71
C GLY A 53 -6.20 -8.87 -5.55
N ILE A 54 -4.97 -9.26 -5.84
CA ILE A 54 -3.81 -8.36 -5.75
C ILE A 54 -3.53 -7.74 -7.12
N ILE A 55 -4.12 -6.56 -7.37
CA ILE A 55 -3.89 -5.78 -8.59
C ILE A 55 -3.16 -4.48 -8.22
N PRO A 56 -1.84 -4.39 -8.46
CA PRO A 56 -1.10 -3.15 -8.23
C PRO A 56 -1.40 -2.08 -9.29
N ILE A 57 -1.74 -0.88 -8.83
CA ILE A 57 -1.85 0.33 -9.64
C ILE A 57 -0.55 1.11 -9.51
N ALA A 58 0.10 1.42 -10.63
CA ALA A 58 1.41 2.05 -10.66
C ALA A 58 1.36 3.56 -10.94
N PHE A 59 2.14 4.32 -10.18
CA PHE A 59 2.32 5.75 -10.35
C PHE A 59 3.81 6.07 -10.55
N ALA A 60 4.09 6.90 -11.56
CA ALA A 60 5.45 7.35 -11.83
C ALA A 60 5.92 8.33 -10.74
N ALA A 61 7.23 8.37 -10.50
CA ALA A 61 7.82 9.40 -9.66
C ALA A 61 7.63 10.79 -10.27
N ASP A 62 7.52 11.80 -9.41
CA ASP A 62 7.49 13.21 -9.80
C ASP A 62 8.30 14.09 -8.84
N ARG A 63 8.09 15.41 -8.90
CA ARG A 63 8.81 16.38 -8.05
C ARG A 63 8.40 16.31 -6.58
N GLU A 64 7.16 15.95 -6.29
CA GLU A 64 6.62 15.85 -4.94
C GLU A 64 6.90 14.47 -4.36
N VAL A 65 6.69 13.41 -5.15
CA VAL A 65 6.92 12.02 -4.77
C VAL A 65 8.13 11.48 -5.55
N PRO A 66 9.36 11.53 -4.98
CA PRO A 66 10.60 11.25 -5.72
C PRO A 66 10.87 9.75 -5.95
N TYR A 67 9.92 8.88 -5.60
CA TYR A 67 10.01 7.43 -5.83
C TYR A 67 8.77 7.01 -6.63
N PRO A 68 8.87 6.02 -7.53
CA PRO A 68 7.68 5.39 -8.07
C PRO A 68 6.86 4.79 -6.92
N SER A 69 5.55 4.73 -7.07
CA SER A 69 4.67 4.13 -6.06
C SER A 69 3.70 3.12 -6.67
N LEU A 70 3.30 2.16 -5.84
CA LEU A 70 2.24 1.21 -6.15
C LEU A 70 1.18 1.25 -5.05
N VAL A 71 -0.07 1.15 -5.45
CA VAL A 71 -1.20 0.98 -4.54
C VAL A 71 -1.92 -0.31 -4.89
N VAL A 72 -2.22 -1.12 -3.89
CA VAL A 72 -3.09 -2.29 -4.01
C VAL A 72 -4.31 -2.00 -3.16
N GLU A 73 -5.49 -2.03 -3.76
CA GLU A 73 -6.75 -1.86 -3.05
C GLU A 73 -7.42 -3.21 -2.85
N VAL A 74 -7.89 -3.48 -1.64
CA VAL A 74 -8.54 -4.75 -1.29
C VAL A 74 -9.75 -4.51 -0.39
N THR A 75 -10.70 -5.45 -0.43
CA THR A 75 -11.80 -5.51 0.54
C THR A 75 -11.31 -6.01 1.91
N ASP A 76 -12.12 -5.85 2.97
CA ASP A 76 -11.81 -6.42 4.30
C ASP A 76 -11.61 -7.94 4.23
N THR A 77 -12.43 -8.63 3.42
CA THR A 77 -12.36 -10.08 3.25
C THR A 77 -11.04 -10.51 2.61
N GLU A 78 -10.58 -9.80 1.59
CA GLU A 78 -9.29 -10.07 0.94
C GLU A 78 -8.12 -9.76 1.87
N TYR A 79 -8.18 -8.66 2.63
CA TYR A 79 -7.16 -8.36 3.63
C TYR A 79 -7.05 -9.47 4.69
N ASP A 80 -8.18 -9.96 5.18
CA ASP A 80 -8.21 -11.11 6.09
C ASP A 80 -7.63 -12.38 5.46
N GLN A 81 -7.92 -12.65 4.19
CA GLN A 81 -7.29 -13.75 3.44
C GLN A 81 -5.77 -13.56 3.31
N ILE A 82 -5.27 -12.34 3.09
CA ILE A 82 -3.83 -12.03 3.06
C ILE A 82 -3.21 -12.33 4.42
N ARG A 83 -3.84 -11.90 5.52
CA ARG A 83 -3.35 -12.15 6.88
C ARG A 83 -3.29 -13.65 7.22
N ARG A 84 -4.25 -14.43 6.73
CA ARG A 84 -4.26 -15.90 6.87
C ARG A 84 -3.34 -16.61 5.87
N GLY A 85 -2.81 -15.88 4.87
CA GLY A 85 -1.98 -16.43 3.80
C GLY A 85 -2.77 -17.24 2.76
N GLU A 86 -4.08 -17.04 2.65
CA GLU A 86 -4.96 -17.64 1.65
C GLU A 86 -4.90 -16.88 0.32
N LEU A 87 -4.85 -15.55 0.39
CA LEU A 87 -4.58 -14.67 -0.75
C LEU A 87 -3.10 -14.27 -0.71
N LYS A 88 -2.32 -14.68 -1.72
CA LYS A 88 -0.87 -14.47 -1.74
C LYS A 88 -0.52 -13.10 -2.32
N LEU A 89 0.31 -12.36 -1.60
CA LEU A 89 1.02 -11.21 -2.16
C LEU A 89 2.03 -11.68 -3.22
N PRO A 90 2.44 -10.78 -4.15
CA PRO A 90 3.56 -11.04 -5.05
C PRO A 90 4.80 -11.57 -4.33
N THR A 91 5.60 -12.38 -5.03
CA THR A 91 6.77 -13.03 -4.42
C THR A 91 7.74 -12.00 -3.85
N GLY A 92 8.17 -12.21 -2.61
CA GLY A 92 9.08 -11.32 -1.89
C GLY A 92 8.40 -10.11 -1.23
N TRP A 93 7.07 -9.94 -1.38
CA TRP A 93 6.32 -8.89 -0.68
C TRP A 93 5.74 -9.40 0.63
N ARG A 94 5.76 -8.53 1.65
CA ARG A 94 5.20 -8.79 2.97
C ARG A 94 4.48 -7.55 3.53
N LEU A 95 3.51 -7.79 4.41
CA LEU A 95 2.91 -6.74 5.23
C LEU A 95 3.99 -6.15 6.15
N GLY A 96 4.13 -4.83 6.11
CA GLY A 96 5.00 -4.05 6.98
C GLY A 96 4.18 -3.25 8.00
N ASP A 97 4.57 -1.99 8.20
CA ASP A 97 3.94 -1.12 9.19
C ASP A 97 2.51 -0.75 8.78
N GLN A 98 1.59 -0.74 9.74
CA GLN A 98 0.31 -0.07 9.61
C GLN A 98 0.53 1.45 9.65
N LEU A 99 0.08 2.15 8.61
CA LEU A 99 0.29 3.59 8.44
C LEU A 99 -0.96 4.42 8.74
N TYR A 100 -2.14 3.83 8.62
CA TYR A 100 -3.43 4.44 8.93
C TYR A 100 -4.42 3.37 9.38
N SER A 101 -5.35 3.73 10.26
CA SER A 101 -6.56 2.97 10.60
C SER A 101 -7.66 3.97 10.94
N ALA A 102 -8.86 3.75 10.42
CA ALA A 102 -10.06 4.38 10.92
C ALA A 102 -10.28 3.91 12.38
N ALA A 103 -10.70 4.84 13.24
CA ALA A 103 -10.95 4.59 14.67
C ALA A 103 -12.31 3.93 14.91
#